data_AF-A0AAP3DG71-F1
#
_entry.id   AF-A0AAP3DG71-F1
#
_cell.length_a   1.000
_cell.length_b   1.000
_cell.length_c   1.000
_cell.angle_alpha   90.00
_cell.angle_beta   90.00
_cell.angle_gamma   90.00
#
_symmetry.space_group_name_H-M   'P 1'
#
loop_
_entity.id
_entity.type
_entity.pdbx_description
1 polymer ?
#
loop_
_entity_poly.entity_id
_entity_poly.type
_entity_poly.pdbx_seq_one_letter_code
_entity_poly.pdbx_strand_id
1 'polypeptide(L)' 'MQELRDRVDSYIDYYNSERYQWSLKKMTPDEFRSHLLAA' A
#
# COMPACT_ATOMS: atom_id res chain seq x y z
N MET A 1 -8.93 -18.46 -13.36
CA MET A 1 -7.88 -18.36 -12.33
C MET A 1 -6.99 -17.16 -12.50
N GLN A 2 -6.61 -16.78 -13.73
CA GLN A 2 -5.77 -15.60 -13.99
C GLN A 2 -6.45 -14.30 -13.53
N GLU A 3 -7.69 -14.05 -13.94
CA GLU A 3 -8.44 -12.83 -13.58
C GLU A 3 -8.55 -12.58 -12.07
N LEU A 4 -8.76 -13.63 -11.27
CA LEU A 4 -8.82 -13.50 -9.82
C LEU A 4 -7.47 -13.07 -9.25
N ARG A 5 -6.37 -13.64 -9.76
CA ARG A 5 -5.02 -13.28 -9.36
C ARG A 5 -4.72 -11.83 -9.73
N ASP A 6 -5.02 -11.44 -10.96
CA ASP A 6 -4.79 -10.07 -11.44
C ASP A 6 -5.57 -9.05 -10.59
N ARG A 7 -6.80 -9.39 -10.17
CA ARG A 7 -7.62 -8.54 -9.29
C ARG A 7 -7.03 -8.40 -7.88
N VAL A 8 -6.49 -9.50 -7.34
CA VAL A 8 -5.82 -9.50 -6.03
C VAL A 8 -4.53 -8.69 -6.10
N ASP A 9 -3.70 -8.91 -7.12
CA ASP A 9 -2.44 -8.20 -7.30
C ASP A 9 -2.70 -6.68 -7.44
N SER A 10 -3.67 -6.29 -8.28
CA SER A 10 -4.08 -4.89 -8.42
C SER A 10 -4.55 -4.27 -7.09
N TYR A 11 -5.23 -5.05 -6.25
CA TYR A 11 -5.69 -4.57 -4.95
C TYR A 11 -4.52 -4.40 -3.96
N ILE A 12 -3.54 -5.30 -3.98
CA ILE A 12 -2.33 -5.21 -3.16
C ILE A 12 -1.55 -3.95 -3.52
N ASP A 13 -1.36 -3.68 -4.82
CA ASP A 13 -0.64 -2.50 -5.30
C ASP A 13 -1.33 -1.21 -4.85
N TYR A 14 -2.65 -1.12 -5.06
CA TYR A 14 -3.46 0.01 -4.59
C TYR A 14 -3.36 0.20 -3.07
N TYR A 15 -3.44 -0.88 -2.30
CA TYR A 15 -3.39 -0.81 -0.84
C TYR A 15 -2.03 -0.31 -0.33
N ASN A 16 -0.93 -0.78 -0.93
CA ASN A 16 0.43 -0.46 -0.50
C ASN A 16 0.88 0.93 -0.95
N SER A 17 0.45 1.36 -2.14
CA SER A 17 1.03 2.54 -2.81
C SER A 17 0.10 3.75 -2.87
N GLU A 18 -1.22 3.55 -2.84
CA GLU A 18 -2.18 4.63 -3.17
C GLU A 18 -3.17 4.92 -2.03
N ARG A 19 -3.50 3.92 -1.20
CA ARG A 19 -4.49 4.07 -0.14
C ARG A 19 -3.89 4.63 1.14
N TYR A 20 -4.05 5.93 1.35
CA TYR A 20 -3.69 6.60 2.61
C TYR A 20 -4.47 6.08 3.82
N GLN A 21 -3.76 5.88 4.94
CA GLN A 21 -4.34 5.28 6.15
C GLN A 21 -4.24 6.22 7.35
N TRP A 22 -5.38 6.45 8.03
CA TRP A 22 -5.44 7.31 9.22
C TRP A 22 -4.51 6.85 10.35
N SER A 23 -4.39 5.54 10.55
CA SER A 23 -3.46 4.93 11.51
C SER A 23 -1.99 5.15 11.17
N LEU A 24 -1.65 5.31 9.88
CA LEU A 24 -0.29 5.56 9.40
C LEU A 24 -0.01 7.05 9.24
N LYS A 25 -0.56 7.90 10.11
CA LYS A 25 -0.44 9.37 10.03
C LYS A 25 -0.86 9.92 8.66
N LYS A 26 -1.83 9.28 8.00
CA LYS A 26 -2.28 9.57 6.63
C LYS A 26 -1.20 9.37 5.56
N MET A 27 -0.31 8.38 5.74
CA MET A 27 0.62 7.89 4.71
C MET A 27 0.12 6.57 4.13
N THR A 28 0.63 6.20 2.95
CA THR A 28 0.52 4.83 2.44
C THR A 28 1.51 3.91 3.16
N PRO A 29 1.30 2.58 3.14
CA PRO A 29 2.27 1.64 3.70
C PRO A 29 3.70 1.84 3.21
N ASP A 30 3.91 2.09 1.92
CA ASP A 30 5.24 2.29 1.33
C ASP A 30 5.89 3.62 1.77
N GLU A 31 5.10 4.70 1.83
CA GLU A 31 5.56 5.99 2.36
C GLU A 31 5.94 5.89 3.83
N PHE A 32 5.11 5.20 4.63
CA PHE A 32 5.36 5.02 6.06
C PHE A 32 6.64 4.20 6.31
N ARG A 33 6.87 3.15 5.52
CA ARG A 33 8.13 2.38 5.56
C ARG A 33 9.33 3.28 5.29
N SER A 34 9.25 4.11 4.24
CA SER A 34 10.33 5.03 3.86
C SER A 34 10.58 6.08 4.95
N HIS A 35 9.52 6.61 5.55
CA HIS A 35 9.60 7.54 6.67
C HIS A 35 10.31 6.94 7.88
N LEU A 36 10.03 5.67 8.23
CA LEU A 36 10.71 4.97 9.33
C LEU A 36 12.19 4.69 9.05
N LEU A 37 12.58 4.50 7.79
CA LEU A 37 13.97 4.27 7.40
C LEU A 37 14.81 5.55 7.36
N ALA A 38 14.16 6.71 7.15
CA ALA A 38 14.81 8.01 7.12
C ALA A 38 14.90 8.69 8.51
N ALA A 39 14.21 8.14 9.51
CA ALA A 39 14.22 8.61 10.90
C ALA A 39 15.33 7.94 11.72
#